data_AF-A0A7W7PXE5-F1
#
_entry.id   AF-A0A7W7PXE5-F1
#
_cell.length_a   1.000
_cell.length_b   1.000
_cell.length_c   1.000
_cell.angle_alpha   90.00
_cell.angle_beta   90.00
_cell.angle_gamma   90.00
#
_symmetry.space_group_name_H-M   'P 1'
#
loop_
_entity.id
_entity.type
_entity.pdbx_description
1 polymer ?
#
loop_
_entity_poly.entity_id
_entity_poly.type
_entity_poly.pdbx_seq_one_letter_code
_entity_poly.pdbx_strand_id
1 'polypeptide(L)' 'MPALNIEFTAEEMERLRERATVTGKSLKQHAHDVIVEEADRLAFVRGATAEAERILPGVAAHFPEGLR' A
#
# COMPACT_ATOMS: atom_id res chain seq x y z
N MET A 1 -5.72 -13.39 -19.91
CA MET A 1 -4.88 -12.48 -19.10
C MET A 1 -3.45 -12.98 -19.16
N PRO A 2 -2.44 -12.09 -19.30
CA PRO A 2 -1.05 -12.47 -19.15
C PRO A 2 -0.84 -13.14 -17.78
N ALA A 3 -0.04 -14.20 -17.75
CA ALA A 3 0.29 -14.89 -16.51
C ALA A 3 1.60 -14.33 -15.94
N LEU A 4 1.60 -14.05 -14.64
CA LEU A 4 2.79 -13.70 -13.89
C LEU A 4 3.20 -14.92 -13.05
N ASN A 5 4.41 -15.43 -13.28
CA ASN A 5 4.98 -16.50 -12.48
C ASN A 5 5.82 -15.88 -11.36
N ILE A 6 5.45 -16.12 -10.11
CA ILE A 6 6.15 -15.64 -8.92
C ILE A 6 6.55 -16.87 -8.11
N GLU A 7 7.82 -16.93 -7.75
CA GLU A 7 8.32 -17.94 -6.82
C GLU A 7 8.28 -17.39 -5.39
N PHE A 8 7.87 -18.24 -4.46
CA PHE A 8 7.83 -17.92 -3.04
C PHE A 8 8.68 -18.92 -2.29
N THR A 9 9.38 -18.43 -1.27
CA THR A 9 9.98 -19.31 -0.27
C THR A 9 8.89 -20.05 0.53
N ALA A 10 9.29 -21.12 1.22
CA ALA A 10 8.36 -21.88 2.06
C ALA A 10 7.71 -21.00 3.15
N GLU A 11 8.50 -20.11 3.78
CA GLU A 11 8.04 -19.19 4.81
C GLU A 11 7.05 -18.14 4.25
N GLU A 12 7.31 -17.60 3.06
CA GLU A 12 6.37 -16.68 2.39
C GLU A 12 5.05 -17.37 2.04
N MET A 13 5.11 -18.62 1.58
CA MET A 13 3.91 -19.41 1.30
C MET A 13 3.09 -19.72 2.55
N GLU A 14 3.73 -20.00 3.68
CA GLU A 14 3.05 -20.20 4.96
C GLU A 14 2.31 -18.93 5.38
N ARG A 15 3.01 -17.79 5.40
CA ARG A 15 2.40 -16.48 5.72
C ARG A 15 1.23 -16.14 4.79
N LEU A 16 1.36 -16.37 3.48
CA LEU A 16 0.27 -16.14 2.53
C LEU A 16 -0.95 -17.03 2.80
N ARG A 17 -0.74 -18.30 3.15
CA ARG A 17 -1.83 -19.24 3.47
C ARG A 17 -2.55 -18.87 4.76
N GLU A 18 -1.82 -18.49 5.80
CA GLU A 18 -2.40 -18.02 7.06
C GLU A 18 -3.30 -16.81 6.81
N ARG A 19 -2.79 -15.81 6.08
CA ARG A 19 -3.53 -14.58 5.77
C ARG A 19 -4.73 -14.83 4.85
N ALA A 20 -4.60 -15.72 3.86
CA ALA A 20 -5.72 -16.13 3.01
C ALA A 20 -6.83 -16.81 3.83
N THR A 21 -6.45 -17.66 4.79
CA THR A 21 -7.39 -18.32 5.71
C THR A 21 -8.13 -17.31 6.58
N VAL A 22 -7.39 -16.37 7.20
CA VAL A 22 -7.98 -15.31 8.04
C VAL A 22 -8.95 -14.43 7.25
N THR A 23 -8.64 -14.16 5.98
CA THR A 23 -9.49 -13.32 5.10
C THR A 23 -10.60 -14.11 4.41
N GLY A 24 -10.67 -15.44 4.57
CA GLY A 24 -11.64 -16.30 3.90
C GLY A 24 -11.50 -16.34 2.39
N LYS A 25 -10.32 -15.99 1.85
CA LYS A 25 -10.04 -15.90 0.41
C LYS A 25 -9.23 -17.10 -0.07
N SER A 26 -9.33 -17.43 -1.35
CA SER A 26 -8.38 -18.37 -1.95
C SER A 26 -6.96 -17.79 -1.94
N LEU A 27 -5.94 -18.63 -1.87
CA LEU A 27 -4.54 -18.18 -1.86
C LEU A 27 -4.20 -17.31 -3.08
N LYS A 28 -4.68 -17.70 -4.26
CA LYS A 28 -4.50 -16.95 -5.51
C LYS A 28 -5.16 -15.58 -5.45
N GLN A 29 -6.40 -15.52 -4.94
CA GLN A 29 -7.12 -14.25 -4.82
C GLN A 29 -6.45 -13.34 -3.79
N HIS A 30 -6.03 -13.89 -2.64
CA HIS A 30 -5.31 -13.12 -1.65
C HIS A 30 -4.00 -12.54 -2.19
N ALA A 31 -3.20 -13.35 -2.89
CA ALA A 31 -1.96 -12.88 -3.50
C ALA A 31 -2.19 -11.80 -4.57
N HIS A 32 -3.23 -11.97 -5.40
CA HIS A 32 -3.64 -10.94 -6.36
C HIS A 32 -4.02 -9.63 -5.67
N ASP A 33 -4.89 -9.70 -4.66
CA ASP A 33 -5.42 -8.51 -4.00
C ASP A 33 -4.31 -7.74 -3.31
N VAL A 34 -3.36 -8.40 -2.63
CA VAL A 34 -2.21 -7.75 -1.99
C VAL A 34 -1.38 -6.95 -3.00
N ILE A 35 -1.13 -7.51 -4.19
CA ILE A 35 -0.34 -6.83 -5.23
C ILE A 35 -1.07 -5.59 -5.74
N VAL A 36 -2.38 -5.70 -5.98
CA VAL A 36 -3.19 -4.57 -6.46
C VAL A 36 -3.32 -3.50 -5.39
N GLU A 37 -3.66 -3.88 -4.16
CA GLU A 37 -3.80 -2.97 -3.02
C GLU A 37 -2.49 -2.20 -2.73
N GLU A 38 -1.33 -2.85 -2.84
CA GLU A 38 -0.05 -2.17 -2.66
C GLU A 38 0.26 -1.19 -3.80
N ALA A 39 -0.08 -1.54 -5.05
CA ALA A 39 0.08 -0.63 -6.18
C ALA A 39 -0.79 0.63 -6.00
N ASP A 40 -2.03 0.46 -5.57
CA ASP A 40 -2.95 1.55 -5.27
C ASP A 40 -2.48 2.39 -4.08
N ARG A 41 -2.00 1.74 -3.01
CA ARG A 41 -1.42 2.44 -1.85
C ARG A 41 -0.24 3.30 -2.25
N LEU A 42 0.67 2.79 -3.08
CA LEU A 42 1.81 3.55 -3.57
C LEU A 42 1.37 4.74 -4.44
N ALA A 43 0.34 4.58 -5.27
CA ALA A 43 -0.22 5.67 -6.06
C ALA A 43 -0.83 6.76 -5.16
N PHE A 44 -1.61 6.35 -4.15
CA PHE A 44 -2.18 7.25 -3.16
C PHE A 44 -1.09 8.02 -2.39
N VAL A 45 -0.10 7.33 -1.83
CA VAL A 45 0.99 7.95 -1.06
C VAL A 45 1.75 8.97 -1.91
N ARG A 46 2.08 8.64 -3.17
CA ARG A 46 2.72 9.61 -4.08
C ARG A 46 1.88 10.86 -4.28
N GLY A 47 0.59 10.71 -4.54
CA GLY A 47 -0.33 11.84 -4.70
C GLY A 47 -0.45 12.69 -3.43
N ALA A 48 -0.59 12.03 -2.28
CA ALA A 48 -0.69 12.70 -0.98
C ALA A 48 0.59 13.48 -0.63
N THR A 49 1.77 12.90 -0.87
CA THR A 49 3.05 13.59 -0.67
C THR A 49 3.18 14.82 -1.57
N ALA A 50 2.89 14.68 -2.87
CA ALA A 50 2.96 15.80 -3.81
C ALA A 50 1.99 16.94 -3.43
N GLU A 51 0.80 16.58 -2.97
CA GLU A 51 -0.20 17.55 -2.53
C GLU A 51 0.21 18.24 -1.22
N ALA A 52 0.79 17.49 -0.27
CA ALA A 52 1.35 18.05 0.95
C ALA A 52 2.48 19.04 0.64
N GLU A 53 3.41 18.69 -0.25
CA GLU A 53 4.49 19.57 -0.71
C GLU A 53 3.96 20.87 -1.31
N ARG A 54 2.82 20.82 -2.03
CA ARG A 54 2.17 21.99 -2.62
C ARG A 54 1.53 22.91 -1.58
N ILE A 55 0.88 22.35 -0.55
CA ILE A 55 0.06 23.11 0.40
C ILE A 55 0.85 23.56 1.63
N LEU A 56 1.71 22.68 2.17
CA LEU A 56 2.40 22.90 3.45
C LEU A 56 3.19 24.21 3.54
N PRO A 57 3.90 24.69 2.49
CA PRO A 57 4.59 25.98 2.56
C PRO A 57 3.63 27.16 2.83
N GLY A 58 2.45 27.13 2.21
CA GLY A 58 1.41 28.14 2.44
C GLY A 58 0.86 28.07 3.86
N VAL A 59 0.61 26.88 4.37
CA VAL A 59 0.15 26.68 5.76
C VAL A 59 1.19 27.18 6.76
N ALA A 60 2.46 26.79 6.58
CA ALA A 60 3.56 27.20 7.46
C ALA A 60 3.75 28.74 7.48
N ALA A 61 3.53 29.40 6.33
CA ALA A 61 3.60 30.87 6.26
C ALA A 61 2.47 31.57 7.03
N HIS A 62 1.28 30.97 7.11
CA HIS A 62 0.13 31.55 7.83
C HIS A 62 0.06 31.14 9.30
N PHE A 63 0.65 30.00 9.65
CA PHE A 63 0.69 29.44 11.00
C PHE A 63 2.14 29.09 11.37
N PRO A 64 2.98 30.09 11.65
CA PRO A 64 4.36 29.87 12.04
C PRO A 64 4.46 29.11 13.38
N GLU A 65 5.58 28.42 13.58
CA GLU A 65 5.83 27.64 14.79
C GLU A 65 5.63 28.48 16.08
N GLY A 66 4.97 27.89 17.07
CA GLY A 66 4.68 28.54 18.37
C GLY A 66 3.23 29.01 18.54
N LEU A 67 2.42 29.00 17.48
CA LEU A 67 0.96 29.11 17.57
C LEU A 67 0.36 27.72 17.71
N ARG A 68 0.38 27.16 18.93
CA ARG A 68 -0.41 26.00 19.32
C ARG A 68 -1.58 26.43 20.18
#